data_AF-A0A967M544-F1
#
_entry.id   AF-A0A967M544-F1
#
_cell.length_a   1.000
_cell.length_b   1.000
_cell.length_c   1.000
_cell.angle_alpha   90.00
_cell.angle_beta   90.00
_cell.angle_gamma   90.00
#
_symmetry.space_group_name_H-M   'P 1'
#
loop_
_entity.id
_entity.type
_entity.pdbx_description
1 polymer ?
#
loop_
_entity_poly.entity_id
_entity_poly.type
_entity_poly.pdbx_seq_one_letter_code
_entity_poly.pdbx_strand_id
1 'polypeptide(L)'
;VTGPYDPIPLDWTVTSKLDWEVELGVVIGRSGKNITEEEAMDYVFGYTVINDISARDLQRQGKQYFKGKSLDGSCPMGPWLVTSDDLPDPHTLRITSRVNG
;
A
#
# COMPACT_ATOMS: atom_id res chain seq x y z
N VAL A 1 -6.45 6.35 -4.61
CA VAL A 1 -5.16 6.79 -4.04
C VAL A 1 -5.38 8.13 -3.36
N THR A 2 -4.76 8.37 -2.20
CA THR A 2 -4.75 9.66 -1.51
C THR A 2 -3.38 9.93 -0.92
N GLY A 3 -3.07 11.19 -0.61
CA GLY A 3 -1.79 11.60 -0.07
C GLY A 3 -1.68 11.48 1.45
N PRO A 4 -0.52 11.86 1.99
CA PRO A 4 -0.30 11.93 3.43
C PRO A 4 -1.19 12.98 4.08
N TYR A 5 -1.69 12.69 5.28
CA TYR A 5 -2.56 13.56 6.07
C TYR A 5 -3.95 13.82 5.47
N ASP A 6 -4.25 13.29 4.28
CA ASP A 6 -5.60 13.34 3.73
C ASP A 6 -6.56 12.47 4.57
N PRO A 7 -7.85 12.88 4.68
CA PRO A 7 -8.85 12.05 5.32
C PRO A 7 -9.10 10.79 4.49
N ILE A 8 -9.30 9.65 5.18
CA ILE A 8 -9.83 8.43 4.55
C ILE A 8 -11.36 8.54 4.59
N PRO A 9 -12.05 8.63 3.43
CA PRO A 9 -13.50 8.70 3.40
C PRO A 9 -14.11 7.44 4.01
N LEU A 10 -15.06 7.62 4.92
CA LEU A 10 -15.83 6.53 5.51
C LEU A 10 -17.32 6.80 5.33
N ASP A 11 -17.93 6.04 4.43
CA ASP A 11 -19.38 6.02 4.23
C ASP A 11 -19.96 4.79 4.93
N TRP A 12 -20.67 5.03 6.04
CA TRP A 12 -21.32 3.99 6.82
C TRP A 12 -22.47 3.28 6.09
N THR A 13 -22.98 3.85 5.00
CA THR A 13 -23.95 3.17 4.13
C THR A 13 -23.29 2.14 3.21
N VAL A 14 -21.96 2.22 3.03
CA VAL A 14 -21.16 1.36 2.15
C VAL A 14 -20.44 0.27 2.94
N THR A 15 -19.81 0.60 4.06
CA THR A 15 -19.09 -0.38 4.89
C THR A 15 -19.21 -0.07 6.38
N SER A 16 -19.21 -1.14 7.18
CA SER A 16 -19.17 -1.12 8.64
C SER A 16 -17.88 -1.75 9.20
N LYS A 17 -17.00 -2.23 8.33
CA LYS A 17 -15.79 -3.02 8.70
C LYS A 17 -14.56 -2.54 7.95
N LEU A 18 -14.26 -1.26 8.06
CA LEU A 18 -13.03 -0.68 7.53
C LEU A 18 -11.83 -1.10 8.41
N ASP A 19 -10.74 -1.48 7.77
CA ASP A 19 -9.53 -1.99 8.40
C ASP A 19 -8.28 -1.40 7.72
N TRP A 20 -7.18 -1.29 8.47
CA TRP A 20 -5.92 -0.70 8.00
C TRP A 20 -4.82 -1.75 7.87
N GLU A 21 -3.99 -1.62 6.84
CA GLU A 21 -2.89 -2.53 6.54
C GLU A 21 -1.68 -1.68 6.15
N VAL A 22 -0.76 -1.43 7.08
CA VAL A 22 0.48 -0.71 6.77
C VAL A 22 1.41 -1.62 5.98
N GLU A 23 1.90 -1.14 4.85
CA GLU A 23 2.72 -1.91 3.93
C GLU A 23 3.91 -1.10 3.42
N LEU A 24 4.98 -1.81 3.06
CA LEU A 24 6.08 -1.26 2.28
C LEU A 24 5.68 -1.25 0.80
N GLY A 25 5.49 -0.07 0.22
CA GLY A 25 5.26 0.10 -1.20
C GLY A 25 6.56 0.07 -1.99
N VAL A 26 6.58 -0.68 -3.09
CA VAL A 26 7.71 -0.74 -4.04
C VAL A 26 7.34 0.05 -5.30
N VAL A 27 8.17 1.02 -5.67
CA VAL A 27 8.02 1.80 -6.90
C VAL A 27 8.95 1.26 -7.96
N ILE A 28 8.40 0.75 -9.05
CA ILE A 28 9.15 0.20 -10.18
C ILE A 28 9.66 1.32 -11.08
N GLY A 29 10.97 1.35 -11.33
CA GLY A 29 11.64 2.38 -12.16
C GLY A 29 11.86 1.97 -13.61
N ARG A 30 11.86 0.66 -13.87
CA ARG A 30 12.15 0.08 -15.19
C ARG A 30 11.05 -0.89 -15.58
N SER A 31 10.57 -0.79 -16.81
CA SER A 31 9.65 -1.78 -17.38
C SER A 31 10.35 -3.12 -17.57
N GLY A 32 9.68 -4.22 -17.23
CA GLY A 32 10.20 -5.57 -17.42
C GLY A 32 9.10 -6.62 -17.34
N LYS A 33 9.42 -7.84 -17.76
CA LYS A 33 8.56 -9.02 -17.69
C LYS A 33 9.43 -10.26 -17.57
N ASN A 34 9.01 -11.24 -16.77
CA ASN A 34 9.80 -12.45 -16.48
C ASN A 34 11.21 -12.13 -15.93
N ILE A 35 11.29 -11.09 -15.09
CA ILE A 35 12.53 -10.67 -14.42
C ILE A 35 12.94 -11.80 -13.46
N THR A 36 14.22 -12.16 -13.44
CA THR A 36 14.69 -13.20 -12.50
C THR A 36 14.73 -12.63 -11.08
N GLU A 37 14.78 -13.51 -10.07
CA GLU A 37 14.88 -13.08 -8.68
C GLU A 37 16.16 -12.26 -8.44
N GLU A 38 17.27 -12.66 -9.04
CA GLU A 38 18.57 -12.01 -8.90
C GLU A 38 18.59 -10.60 -9.51
N GLU A 39 17.82 -10.36 -10.58
CA GLU A 39 17.74 -9.06 -11.25
C GLU A 39 16.64 -8.16 -10.67
N ALA A 40 15.75 -8.69 -9.82
CA ALA A 40 14.52 -8.01 -9.41
C ALA A 40 14.77 -6.61 -8.82
N MET A 41 15.82 -6.48 -8.00
CA MET A 41 16.14 -5.24 -7.30
C MET A 41 16.65 -4.14 -8.24
N ASP A 42 17.24 -4.50 -9.39
CA ASP A 42 17.69 -3.54 -10.41
C ASP A 42 16.54 -2.80 -11.11
N TYR A 43 15.31 -3.29 -10.95
CA TYR A 43 14.10 -2.68 -11.50
C TYR A 43 13.37 -1.77 -10.51
N VAL A 44 13.79 -1.78 -9.23
CA VAL A 44 13.19 -0.97 -8.17
C VAL A 44 13.79 0.43 -8.18
N PHE A 45 12.95 1.45 -8.38
CA PHE A 45 13.37 2.85 -8.24
C PHE A 45 13.48 3.27 -6.77
N GLY A 46 12.57 2.76 -5.94
CA GLY A 46 12.55 3.10 -4.53
C GLY A 46 11.33 2.56 -3.79
N TYR A 47 11.16 3.05 -2.57
CA TYR A 47 10.18 2.59 -1.61
C TYR A 47 9.39 3.74 -1.00
N THR A 48 8.13 3.48 -0.66
CA THR A 48 7.26 4.42 0.07
C THR A 48 6.40 3.64 1.06
N VAL A 49 5.60 4.33 1.88
CA VAL A 49 4.62 3.67 2.75
C VAL A 49 3.27 3.66 2.05
N ILE A 50 2.55 2.54 2.15
CA ILE A 50 1.17 2.39 1.68
C ILE A 50 0.31 1.95 2.87
N ASN A 51 -0.95 2.40 2.88
CA ASN A 51 -1.99 1.78 3.70
C ASN A 51 -3.03 1.11 2.79
N ASP A 52 -3.09 -0.22 2.76
CA ASP A 52 -4.05 -0.97 1.96
C ASP A 52 -5.39 -1.11 2.71
N ILE A 53 -6.16 -0.01 2.71
CA ILE A 53 -7.41 0.08 3.46
C ILE A 53 -8.42 -0.92 2.88
N SER A 54 -8.99 -1.74 3.76
CA SER A 54 -9.88 -2.83 3.39
C SER A 54 -11.24 -2.71 4.06
N ALA A 55 -12.31 -2.57 3.27
CA ALA A 55 -13.69 -2.79 3.71
C ALA A 55 -13.97 -4.31 3.75
N ARG A 56 -13.77 -4.92 4.93
CA ARG A 56 -13.76 -6.39 5.09
C ARG A 56 -15.11 -7.06 4.86
N ASP A 57 -16.21 -6.35 5.11
CA ASP A 57 -17.56 -6.82 4.77
C ASP A 57 -17.74 -6.90 3.25
N LEU A 58 -17.37 -5.84 2.51
CA LEU A 58 -17.41 -5.83 1.05
C LEU A 58 -16.45 -6.84 0.42
N GLN A 59 -15.25 -7.01 0.98
CA GLN A 59 -14.27 -7.99 0.53
C GLN A 59 -14.81 -9.43 0.57
N ARG A 60 -15.70 -9.73 1.54
CA ARG A 60 -16.29 -11.07 1.73
C ARG A 60 -17.60 -11.30 0.99
N GLN A 61 -18.24 -10.24 0.47
CA GLN A 61 -19.50 -10.36 -0.28
C GLN A 61 -19.34 -11.00 -1.67
N GLY A 62 -18.11 -11.18 -2.16
CA GLY A 62 -17.82 -11.83 -3.43
C GLY A 62 -16.54 -12.66 -3.41
N LYS A 63 -16.19 -13.26 -4.54
CA LYS A 63 -14.93 -14.02 -4.72
C LYS A 63 -13.71 -13.12 -4.99
N GLN A 64 -13.89 -11.80 -5.04
CA GLN A 64 -12.89 -10.84 -5.52
C GLN A 64 -12.69 -9.74 -4.49
N TYR A 65 -11.44 -9.37 -4.23
CA TYR A 65 -11.10 -8.36 -3.22
C TYR A 65 -11.20 -6.92 -3.73
N PHE A 66 -11.23 -6.73 -5.05
CA PHE A 66 -11.21 -5.41 -5.69
C PHE A 66 -12.19 -4.42 -5.06
N LYS A 67 -13.47 -4.79 -4.92
CA LYS A 67 -14.50 -3.91 -4.36
C LYS A 67 -14.21 -3.49 -2.91
N GLY A 68 -13.62 -4.37 -2.11
CA GLY A 68 -13.28 -4.08 -0.71
C GLY A 68 -12.01 -3.23 -0.55
N LYS A 69 -11.15 -3.14 -1.57
CA LYS A 69 -9.83 -2.49 -1.52
C LYS A 69 -9.68 -1.27 -2.45
N SER A 70 -10.74 -0.92 -3.17
CA SER A 70 -10.70 0.12 -4.22
C SER A 70 -11.75 1.22 -4.03
N LEU A 71 -12.16 1.45 -2.77
CA LEU A 71 -13.00 2.61 -2.46
C LEU A 71 -12.19 3.90 -2.58
N ASP A 72 -12.86 5.03 -2.79
CA ASP A 72 -12.17 6.32 -2.87
C ASP A 72 -11.37 6.57 -1.58
N GLY A 73 -10.11 6.97 -1.74
CA GLY A 73 -9.18 7.19 -0.62
C GLY A 73 -8.64 5.93 0.06
N SER A 74 -8.98 4.71 -0.37
CA SER A 74 -8.55 3.46 0.28
C SER A 74 -7.09 3.05 0.03
N CYS A 75 -6.30 3.93 -0.58
CA CYS A 75 -4.87 3.71 -0.79
C CYS A 75 -4.08 5.00 -0.49
N PRO A 76 -3.94 5.38 0.79
CA PRO A 76 -2.98 6.39 1.22
C PRO A 76 -1.56 5.94 0.88
N MET A 77 -0.76 6.85 0.32
CA MET A 77 0.63 6.60 -0.07
C MET A 77 1.51 7.80 0.24
N GLY A 78 2.78 7.56 0.61
CA GLY A 78 3.77 8.59 0.91
C GLY A 78 4.39 8.39 2.29
N PRO A 79 4.86 9.45 2.99
CA PRO A 79 4.95 10.85 2.54
C PRO A 79 6.00 11.17 1.48
N TRP A 80 6.99 10.32 1.33
CA TRP A 80 8.04 10.47 0.33
C TRP A 80 8.36 9.12 -0.29
N LEU A 81 9.13 9.20 -1.36
CA LEU A 81 9.77 8.08 -2.01
C LEU A 81 11.25 8.12 -1.63
N VAL A 82 11.74 7.05 -0.99
CA VAL A 82 13.17 6.84 -0.73
C VAL A 82 13.72 6.02 -1.89
N THR A 83 14.78 6.47 -2.54
CA THR A 83 15.37 5.73 -3.66
C THR A 83 16.09 4.47 -3.18
N SER A 84 16.24 3.48 -4.06
CA SER A 84 16.83 2.19 -3.71
C SER A 84 18.32 2.25 -3.32
N ASP A 85 19.04 3.28 -3.75
CA ASP A 85 20.43 3.55 -3.33
C ASP A 85 20.53 4.11 -1.89
N ASP A 86 19.53 4.86 -1.43
CA ASP A 86 19.43 5.36 -0.05
C ASP A 86 18.90 4.29 0.93
N LEU A 87 18.25 3.24 0.43
CA LEU A 87 17.78 2.09 1.20
C LEU A 87 18.21 0.77 0.53
N PRO A 88 19.48 0.36 0.69
CA PRO A 88 20.05 -0.78 -0.04
C PRO A 88 19.50 -2.14 0.41
N ASP A 89 18.99 -2.26 1.64
CA ASP A 89 18.34 -3.48 2.13
C ASP A 89 16.99 -3.18 2.80
N PRO A 90 15.87 -3.28 2.06
CA PRO A 90 14.54 -3.02 2.60
C PRO A 90 14.05 -4.11 3.58
N HIS A 91 14.69 -5.28 3.63
CA HIS A 91 14.25 -6.40 4.48
C HIS A 91 14.56 -6.18 5.97
N THR A 92 15.41 -5.21 6.27
CA THR A 92 15.76 -4.82 7.65
C THR A 92 14.74 -3.88 8.29
N LEU A 93 13.79 -3.37 7.52
CA LEU A 93 12.83 -2.37 7.99
C LEU A 93 11.83 -2.96 8.99
N ARG A 94 11.58 -2.18 10.06
CA ARG A 94 10.45 -2.40 10.94
C ARG A 94 9.23 -1.63 10.42
N ILE A 95 8.17 -2.35 10.08
CA ILE A 95 6.89 -1.77 9.68
C ILE A 95 5.96 -1.71 10.91
N THR A 96 5.27 -0.59 11.13
CA THR A 96 4.38 -0.41 12.29
C THR A 96 3.20 0.48 11.94
N SER A 97 2.00 0.12 12.41
CA SER A 97 0.80 0.95 12.36
C SER A 97 0.38 1.30 13.78
N ARG A 98 -0.16 2.50 13.95
CA ARG A 98 -0.60 3.07 15.22
C ARG A 98 -1.91 3.78 14.99
N VAL A 99 -2.87 3.54 15.89
CA VAL A 99 -4.19 4.18 15.85
C VAL A 99 -4.47 4.69 17.25
N ASN A 100 -4.66 6.01 17.37
CA ASN A 100 -4.83 6.72 18.65
C ASN A 100 -3.64 6.60 19.63
N GLY A 101 -2.44 6.27 19.16
CA GLY A 101 -1.22 6.13 19.97
C GLY A 101 -0.48 4.82 19.74
#